data_AF-A0A5D0G2A4-F1
#
_entry.id   AF-A0A5D0G2A4-F1
#
_cell.length_a   1.000
_cell.length_b   1.000
_cell.length_c   1.000
_cell.angle_alpha   90.00
_cell.angle_beta   90.00
_cell.angle_gamma   90.00
#
_symmetry.space_group_name_H-M   'P 1'
#
loop_
_entity.id
_entity.type
_entity.pdbx_description
1 polymer ?
#
loop_
_entity_poly.entity_id
_entity_poly.type
_entity_poly.pdbx_seq_one_letter_code
_entity_poly.pdbx_strand_id
1 'polypeptide(L)'
;MILWLTKFNVRCFTLIKELESLSSIEGFYSRDKIAWWLLKHEEEYHSQVSFFDTLSTACDSPRNLTKFSKEAQFLDLYEALSKVLEFYKEEAYYKDKLEVYDLVKNNVEQLNAWFELHKIDNSYKYNQFVSLFQNNSTISGFKLEIGYPLSLPVKVKLDESEFHYTLKFLELLERSSKIEIIGVIETINILEVIKLNQYQVYNRQSIVVYVDDFNQSKLLVRFLKGKIGLLDKLKVGQKVKVYADLTGGRNETDKQGYSLSLAGWDIKILN
;
A
#
# COMPACT_ATOMS: atom_id res chain seq x y z
N MET A 1 -26.63 16.40 -30.93
CA MET A 1 -26.09 15.24 -30.18
C MET A 1 -24.69 14.81 -30.66
N ILE A 2 -24.47 14.52 -31.96
CA ILE A 2 -23.17 14.05 -32.47
C ILE A 2 -22.05 15.11 -32.35
N LEU A 3 -22.33 16.38 -32.70
CA LEU A 3 -21.38 17.51 -32.53
C LEU A 3 -21.05 17.83 -31.06
N TRP A 4 -21.92 17.43 -30.14
CA TRP A 4 -21.71 17.63 -28.70
C TRP A 4 -20.73 16.57 -28.17
N LEU A 5 -20.91 15.31 -28.60
CA LEU A 5 -20.06 14.17 -28.23
C LEU A 5 -18.62 14.26 -28.74
N THR A 6 -18.41 14.77 -29.97
CA THR A 6 -17.04 14.96 -30.49
C THR A 6 -16.28 16.06 -29.76
N LYS A 7 -16.97 17.08 -29.22
CA LYS A 7 -16.35 18.18 -28.46
C LYS A 7 -15.88 17.71 -27.07
N PHE A 8 -16.62 16.83 -26.41
CA PHE A 8 -16.24 16.26 -25.11
C PHE A 8 -15.03 15.31 -25.20
N ASN A 9 -15.02 14.45 -26.22
CA ASN A 9 -13.97 13.44 -26.38
C ASN A 9 -12.57 14.04 -26.63
N VAL A 10 -12.48 15.17 -27.34
CA VAL A 10 -11.24 15.94 -27.53
C VAL A 10 -10.84 16.71 -26.26
N ARG A 11 -11.83 17.18 -25.50
CA ARG A 11 -11.62 17.94 -24.26
C ARG A 11 -10.98 17.07 -23.18
N CYS A 12 -11.55 15.91 -22.85
CA CYS A 12 -11.01 15.02 -21.81
C CYS A 12 -9.56 14.58 -22.08
N PHE A 13 -9.21 14.31 -23.33
CA PHE A 13 -7.82 13.99 -23.71
C PHE A 13 -6.85 15.14 -23.46
N THR A 14 -7.30 16.38 -23.63
CA THR A 14 -6.48 17.57 -23.38
C THR A 14 -6.24 17.76 -21.88
N LEU A 15 -7.24 17.45 -21.04
CA LEU A 15 -7.16 17.55 -19.58
C LEU A 15 -6.14 16.57 -18.97
N ILE A 16 -6.10 15.34 -19.51
CA ILE A 16 -5.16 14.32 -19.05
C ILE A 16 -3.72 14.71 -19.42
N LYS A 17 -3.50 15.21 -20.64
CA LYS A 17 -2.18 15.72 -21.06
C LYS A 17 -1.72 16.92 -20.23
N GLU A 18 -2.66 17.77 -19.84
CA GLU A 18 -2.36 18.87 -18.94
C GLU A 18 -1.87 18.35 -17.59
N LEU A 19 -2.55 17.35 -17.00
CA LEU A 19 -2.05 16.72 -15.77
C LEU A 19 -0.64 16.17 -15.98
N GLU A 20 -0.39 15.39 -17.03
CA GLU A 20 0.93 14.82 -17.33
C GLU A 20 2.06 15.88 -17.34
N SER A 21 1.76 17.05 -17.90
CA SER A 21 2.69 18.17 -17.97
C SER A 21 3.04 18.80 -16.63
N LEU A 22 2.23 18.55 -15.59
CA LEU A 22 2.49 19.03 -14.23
C LEU A 22 3.52 18.18 -13.49
N SER A 23 3.83 16.96 -13.92
CA SER A 23 4.78 16.10 -13.20
C SER A 23 6.17 16.74 -13.06
N SER A 24 6.91 16.38 -12.00
CA SER A 24 8.32 16.76 -11.86
C SER A 24 9.19 16.05 -12.91
N ILE A 25 10.47 16.43 -13.00
CA ILE A 25 11.44 15.75 -13.87
C ILE A 25 11.52 14.24 -13.55
N GLU A 26 11.32 13.88 -12.28
CA GLU A 26 11.31 12.49 -11.80
C GLU A 26 9.93 11.80 -11.95
N GLY A 27 8.94 12.54 -12.45
CA GLY A 27 7.58 12.07 -12.70
C GLY A 27 6.65 12.12 -11.48
N PHE A 28 7.03 12.84 -10.42
CA PHE A 28 6.22 13.01 -9.20
C PHE A 28 5.24 14.17 -9.29
N TYR A 29 4.07 13.99 -8.70
CA TYR A 29 3.02 15.00 -8.56
C TYR A 29 2.98 15.47 -7.11
N SER A 30 3.22 16.75 -6.89
CA SER A 30 3.12 17.34 -5.55
C SER A 30 1.67 17.65 -5.20
N ARG A 31 1.40 17.79 -3.90
CA ARG A 31 0.10 18.24 -3.38
C ARG A 31 -0.45 19.47 -4.12
N ASP A 32 0.38 20.51 -4.29
CA ASP A 32 -0.06 21.78 -4.88
C ASP A 32 -0.44 21.64 -6.36
N LYS A 33 0.27 20.80 -7.10
CA LYS A 33 -0.02 20.53 -8.51
C LYS A 33 -1.34 19.77 -8.67
N ILE A 34 -1.57 18.79 -7.81
CA ILE A 34 -2.83 18.04 -7.78
C ILE A 34 -3.99 18.98 -7.39
N ALA A 35 -3.80 19.81 -6.36
CA ALA A 35 -4.81 20.78 -5.93
C ALA A 35 -5.17 21.79 -7.01
N TRP A 36 -4.16 22.31 -7.70
CA TRP A 36 -4.36 23.23 -8.81
C TRP A 36 -5.14 22.58 -9.95
N TRP A 37 -4.79 21.34 -10.34
CA TRP A 37 -5.45 20.63 -11.44
C TRP A 37 -6.93 20.36 -11.11
N LEU A 38 -7.21 19.91 -9.88
CA LEU A 38 -8.59 19.68 -9.42
C LEU A 38 -9.39 20.97 -9.43
N LEU A 39 -8.87 22.05 -8.85
CA LEU A 39 -9.54 23.36 -8.83
C LEU A 39 -9.82 23.87 -10.24
N LYS A 40 -8.86 23.74 -11.16
CA LYS A 40 -9.01 24.21 -12.55
C LYS A 40 -10.11 23.48 -13.31
N HIS A 41 -10.40 22.23 -12.96
CA HIS A 41 -11.31 21.36 -13.71
C HIS A 41 -12.58 20.98 -12.95
N GLU A 42 -12.85 21.63 -11.83
CA GLU A 42 -14.02 21.40 -10.97
C GLU A 42 -15.35 21.57 -11.74
N GLU A 43 -15.49 22.64 -12.53
CA GLU A 43 -16.70 22.85 -13.34
C GLU A 43 -16.95 21.74 -14.36
N GLU A 44 -15.87 21.26 -15.01
CA GLU A 44 -15.97 20.16 -15.97
C GLU A 44 -16.33 18.85 -15.26
N TYR A 45 -15.73 18.59 -14.09
CA TYR A 45 -16.09 17.46 -13.25
C TYR A 45 -17.59 17.46 -12.92
N HIS A 46 -18.13 18.58 -12.43
CA HIS A 46 -19.56 18.67 -12.12
C HIS A 46 -20.46 18.51 -13.35
N SER A 47 -20.05 19.06 -14.50
CA SER A 47 -20.78 18.86 -15.76
C SER A 47 -20.81 17.39 -16.17
N GLN A 48 -19.71 16.66 -16.01
CA GLN A 48 -19.60 15.24 -16.36
C GLN A 48 -20.41 14.36 -15.40
N VAL A 49 -20.33 14.63 -14.09
CA VAL A 49 -21.16 13.94 -13.08
C VAL A 49 -22.64 14.09 -13.42
N SER A 50 -23.12 15.32 -13.65
CA SER A 50 -24.52 15.58 -13.99
C SER A 50 -24.96 14.86 -15.28
N PHE A 51 -24.07 14.77 -16.28
CA PHE A 51 -24.31 14.02 -17.50
C PHE A 51 -24.51 12.52 -17.22
N PHE A 52 -23.63 11.90 -16.43
CA PHE A 52 -23.76 10.48 -16.07
C PHE A 52 -24.94 10.20 -15.14
N ASP A 53 -25.29 11.11 -14.24
CA ASP A 53 -26.47 10.99 -13.38
C ASP A 53 -27.75 10.99 -14.23
N THR A 54 -27.81 11.88 -15.22
CA THR A 54 -28.91 11.91 -16.20
C THR A 54 -28.98 10.61 -17.00
N LEU A 55 -27.85 10.10 -17.49
CA LEU A 55 -27.81 8.83 -18.20
C LEU A 55 -28.21 7.63 -17.34
N SER A 56 -27.92 7.68 -16.04
CA SER A 56 -28.25 6.60 -15.09
C SER A 56 -29.75 6.39 -14.94
N THR A 57 -30.58 7.37 -15.31
CA THR A 57 -32.05 7.21 -15.39
C THR A 57 -32.51 6.27 -16.51
N ALA A 58 -31.67 6.05 -17.52
CA ALA A 58 -32.01 5.28 -18.72
C ALA A 58 -31.14 4.04 -18.92
N CYS A 59 -30.02 3.92 -18.20
CA CYS A 59 -29.08 2.82 -18.33
C CYS A 59 -28.36 2.55 -17.01
N ASP A 60 -28.31 1.29 -16.60
CA ASP A 60 -27.52 0.87 -15.46
C ASP A 60 -26.01 0.97 -15.78
N SER A 61 -25.26 1.63 -14.90
CA SER A 61 -23.79 1.79 -15.01
C SER A 61 -23.30 2.47 -16.30
N PRO A 62 -23.72 3.71 -16.60
CA PRO A 62 -23.37 4.38 -17.85
C PRO A 62 -21.87 4.66 -18.02
N ARG A 63 -21.09 4.69 -16.92
CA ARG A 63 -19.61 4.79 -16.93
C ARG A 63 -18.92 3.59 -17.60
N ASN A 64 -19.57 2.43 -17.66
CA ASN A 64 -19.02 1.22 -18.29
C ASN A 64 -19.21 1.19 -19.81
N LEU A 65 -19.96 2.15 -20.36
CA LEU A 65 -20.20 2.22 -21.80
C LEU A 65 -18.94 2.68 -22.53
N THR A 66 -18.46 1.86 -23.47
CA THR A 66 -17.25 2.15 -24.26
C THR A 66 -17.26 3.52 -24.94
N LYS A 67 -18.46 3.99 -25.34
CA LYS A 67 -18.70 5.30 -25.93
C LYS A 67 -18.31 6.48 -25.03
N PHE A 68 -18.36 6.31 -23.70
CA PHE A 68 -18.05 7.33 -22.70
C PHE A 68 -16.80 6.99 -21.89
N SER A 69 -15.94 6.12 -22.42
CA SER A 69 -14.74 5.63 -21.73
C SER A 69 -13.79 6.76 -21.30
N LYS A 70 -13.67 7.84 -22.09
CA LYS A 70 -12.78 8.97 -21.75
C LYS A 70 -13.35 9.85 -20.65
N GLU A 71 -14.64 10.11 -20.70
CA GLU A 71 -15.38 10.87 -19.70
C GLU A 71 -15.38 10.11 -18.36
N ALA A 72 -15.60 8.79 -18.41
CA ALA A 72 -15.48 7.92 -17.24
C ALA A 72 -14.05 7.93 -16.68
N GLN A 73 -13.02 7.78 -17.53
CA GLN A 73 -11.62 7.87 -17.12
C GLN A 73 -11.26 9.21 -16.47
N PHE A 74 -11.79 10.32 -17.00
CA PHE A 74 -11.58 11.64 -16.40
C PHE A 74 -12.21 11.73 -15.00
N LEU A 75 -13.45 11.25 -14.83
CA LEU A 75 -14.10 11.21 -13.53
C LEU A 75 -13.34 10.34 -12.54
N ASP A 76 -12.96 9.12 -12.94
CA ASP A 76 -12.21 8.19 -12.10
C ASP A 76 -10.86 8.80 -11.66
N LEU A 77 -10.18 9.50 -12.57
CA LEU A 77 -8.95 10.22 -12.27
C LEU A 77 -9.19 11.38 -11.29
N TYR A 78 -10.21 12.20 -11.53
CA TYR A 78 -10.55 13.33 -10.66
C TYR A 78 -10.91 12.87 -9.25
N GLU A 79 -11.74 11.82 -9.13
CA GLU A 79 -12.13 11.22 -7.86
C GLU A 79 -10.93 10.61 -7.14
N ALA A 80 -10.03 9.92 -7.85
CA ALA A 80 -8.81 9.36 -7.27
C ALA A 80 -7.89 10.47 -6.74
N LEU A 81 -7.65 11.52 -7.53
CA LEU A 81 -6.84 12.67 -7.11
C LEU A 81 -7.47 13.43 -5.94
N SER A 82 -8.80 13.53 -5.91
CA SER A 82 -9.54 14.14 -4.80
C SER A 82 -9.30 13.37 -3.50
N LYS A 83 -9.33 12.03 -3.53
CA LYS A 83 -8.98 11.19 -2.38
C LYS A 83 -7.51 11.37 -1.96
N VAL A 84 -6.60 11.52 -2.90
CA VAL A 84 -5.19 11.83 -2.58
C VAL A 84 -5.06 13.15 -1.82
N LEU A 85 -5.78 14.19 -2.23
CA LEU A 85 -5.83 15.44 -1.47
C LEU A 85 -6.40 15.28 -0.06
N GLU A 86 -7.38 14.39 0.14
CA GLU A 86 -7.86 14.07 1.47
C GLU A 86 -6.74 13.47 2.31
N PHE A 87 -5.98 12.51 1.79
CA PHE A 87 -4.85 11.93 2.52
C PHE A 87 -3.76 12.96 2.87
N TYR A 88 -3.46 13.92 1.97
CA TYR A 88 -2.54 15.01 2.31
C TYR A 88 -3.02 15.86 3.49
N LYS A 89 -4.34 16.03 3.68
CA LYS A 89 -4.89 16.78 4.82
C LYS A 89 -4.75 16.00 6.13
N GLU A 90 -4.75 14.67 6.06
CA GLU A 90 -4.63 13.77 7.22
C GLU A 90 -3.19 13.66 7.74
N GLU A 91 -2.19 14.09 6.97
CA GLU A 91 -0.79 14.04 7.38
C GLU A 91 -0.53 14.77 8.71
N ALA A 92 -1.20 15.92 8.94
CA ALA A 92 -1.14 16.64 10.20
C ALA A 92 -1.79 15.85 11.35
N TYR A 93 -2.91 15.17 11.09
CA TYR A 93 -3.55 14.30 12.08
C TYR A 93 -2.62 13.16 12.52
N TYR A 94 -1.96 12.48 11.58
CA TYR A 94 -1.02 11.41 11.91
C TYR A 94 0.21 11.89 12.67
N LYS A 95 0.69 13.10 12.36
CA LYS A 95 1.75 13.75 13.14
C LYS A 95 1.35 13.89 14.61
N ASP A 96 0.18 14.46 14.88
CA ASP A 96 -0.31 14.64 16.26
C ASP A 96 -0.46 13.30 17.00
N LYS A 97 -0.91 12.25 16.31
CA LYS A 97 -1.01 10.90 16.90
C LYS A 97 0.35 10.29 17.21
N LEU A 98 1.34 10.51 16.36
CA LEU A 98 2.71 10.06 16.59
C LEU A 98 3.38 10.78 17.76
N GLU A 99 3.07 12.06 17.99
CA GLU A 99 3.53 12.79 19.18
C GLU A 99 2.99 12.16 20.46
N VAL A 100 1.70 11.80 20.49
CA VAL A 100 1.11 11.07 21.62
C VAL A 100 1.76 9.70 21.79
N TYR A 101 1.98 8.97 20.69
CA TYR A 101 2.70 7.69 20.71
C TYR A 101 4.07 7.82 21.38
N ASP A 102 4.84 8.86 21.03
CA ASP A 102 6.17 9.07 21.58
C ASP A 102 6.17 9.33 23.09
N LEU A 103 5.08 9.88 23.64
CA LEU A 103 4.89 10.06 25.08
C LEU A 103 4.55 8.74 25.80
N VAL A 104 3.83 7.83 25.15
CA VAL A 104 3.32 6.60 25.79
C VAL A 104 4.14 5.34 25.48
N LYS A 105 5.03 5.36 24.48
CA LYS A 105 5.74 4.17 23.97
C LYS A 105 6.57 3.39 25.00
N ASN A 106 6.93 4.01 26.12
CA ASN A 106 7.69 3.37 27.20
C ASN A 106 6.80 2.80 28.31
N ASN A 107 5.49 3.04 28.27
CA ASN A 107 4.52 2.49 29.20
C ASN A 107 3.67 1.43 28.49
N VAL A 108 3.85 0.16 28.87
CA VAL A 108 3.20 -0.97 28.19
C VAL A 108 1.67 -0.87 28.20
N GLU A 109 1.07 -0.47 29.33
CA GLU A 109 -0.39 -0.37 29.46
C GLU A 109 -0.94 0.75 28.57
N GLN A 110 -0.32 1.93 28.62
CA GLN A 110 -0.75 3.08 27.81
C GLN A 110 -0.51 2.85 26.32
N LEU A 111 0.61 2.21 25.97
CA LEU A 111 0.92 1.85 24.59
C LEU A 111 -0.08 0.85 24.03
N ASN A 112 -0.45 -0.18 24.80
CA ASN A 112 -1.47 -1.14 24.39
C ASN A 112 -2.83 -0.46 24.21
N ALA A 113 -3.23 0.41 25.15
CA ALA A 113 -4.46 1.18 25.02
C ALA A 113 -4.46 2.08 23.76
N TRP A 114 -3.33 2.71 23.45
CA TRP A 114 -3.15 3.53 22.25
C TRP A 114 -3.31 2.70 20.96
N PHE A 115 -2.71 1.50 20.91
CA PHE A 115 -2.86 0.61 19.75
C PHE A 115 -4.30 0.14 19.55
N GLU A 116 -4.98 -0.28 20.62
CA GLU A 116 -6.37 -0.76 20.52
C GLU A 116 -7.33 0.35 20.09
N LEU A 117 -7.18 1.57 20.60
CA LEU A 117 -7.96 2.73 20.16
C LEU A 117 -7.80 2.97 18.65
N HIS A 118 -6.56 2.96 18.16
CA HIS A 118 -6.27 3.35 16.79
C HIS A 118 -6.45 2.25 15.75
N LYS A 119 -6.48 0.97 16.15
CA LYS A 119 -6.93 -0.12 15.28
C LYS A 119 -8.42 -0.01 14.93
N ILE A 120 -9.24 0.43 15.90
CA ILE A 120 -10.70 0.55 15.72
C ILE A 120 -11.05 1.83 14.95
N ASP A 121 -10.59 2.98 15.45
CA ASP A 121 -11.01 4.31 14.98
C ASP A 121 -10.54 4.62 13.55
N ASN A 122 -9.35 4.13 13.17
CA ASN A 122 -8.79 4.43 11.85
C ASN A 122 -9.16 3.40 10.77
N SER A 123 -9.94 2.36 11.07
CA SER A 123 -10.19 1.26 10.14
C SER A 123 -10.71 1.76 8.78
N TYR A 124 -11.61 2.75 8.75
CA TYR A 124 -12.13 3.29 7.49
C TYR A 124 -11.09 4.08 6.68
N LYS A 125 -10.44 5.09 7.27
CA LYS A 125 -9.42 5.92 6.60
C LYS A 125 -8.21 5.08 6.17
N TYR A 126 -7.80 4.16 7.04
CA TYR A 126 -6.77 3.16 6.75
C TYR A 126 -7.12 2.34 5.52
N ASN A 127 -8.30 1.72 5.51
CA ASN A 127 -8.73 0.87 4.41
C ASN A 127 -8.77 1.63 3.08
N GLN A 128 -9.16 2.91 3.09
CA GLN A 128 -9.10 3.74 1.89
C GLN A 128 -7.66 3.94 1.38
N PHE A 129 -6.73 4.34 2.25
CA PHE A 129 -5.32 4.52 1.87
C PHE A 129 -4.70 3.22 1.35
N VAL A 130 -4.90 2.12 2.09
CA VAL A 130 -4.43 0.79 1.70
C VAL A 130 -5.04 0.36 0.37
N SER A 131 -6.34 0.55 0.15
CA SER A 131 -6.99 0.17 -1.11
C SER A 131 -6.39 0.87 -2.34
N LEU A 132 -5.85 2.08 -2.17
CA LEU A 132 -5.27 2.86 -3.26
C LEU A 132 -3.79 2.58 -3.46
N PHE A 133 -3.04 2.29 -2.38
CA PHE A 133 -1.57 2.25 -2.45
C PHE A 133 -0.92 0.93 -2.03
N GLN A 134 -1.68 -0.07 -1.56
CA GLN A 134 -1.10 -1.34 -1.11
C GLN A 134 -0.38 -2.05 -2.25
N ASN A 135 0.89 -2.39 -2.00
CA ASN A 135 1.69 -3.12 -2.95
C ASN A 135 2.72 -4.02 -2.26
N ASN A 136 2.34 -5.29 -2.12
CA ASN A 136 3.18 -6.33 -1.50
C ASN A 136 4.42 -6.72 -2.34
N SER A 137 4.63 -6.12 -3.52
CA SER A 137 5.88 -6.27 -4.27
C SER A 137 6.99 -5.33 -3.80
N THR A 138 6.68 -4.36 -2.95
CA THR A 138 7.65 -3.44 -2.33
C THR A 138 8.01 -3.90 -0.92
N ILE A 139 9.14 -3.39 -0.38
CA ILE A 139 9.53 -3.67 1.01
C ILE A 139 8.60 -2.95 2.00
N SER A 140 8.21 -1.70 1.71
CA SER A 140 7.29 -0.92 2.56
C SER A 140 5.88 -1.53 2.60
N GLY A 141 5.51 -2.30 1.58
CA GLY A 141 4.14 -2.78 1.38
C GLY A 141 3.24 -1.75 0.72
N PHE A 142 3.80 -0.59 0.34
CA PHE A 142 3.09 0.50 -0.33
C PHE A 142 3.83 0.94 -1.58
N LYS A 143 3.06 1.36 -2.58
CA LYS A 143 3.56 2.07 -3.74
C LYS A 143 2.62 3.23 -3.99
N LEU A 144 3.09 4.46 -3.73
CA LEU A 144 2.29 5.67 -3.90
C LEU A 144 2.13 6.05 -5.37
N GLU A 145 1.45 5.18 -6.11
CA GLU A 145 1.22 5.29 -7.53
C GLU A 145 -0.22 4.93 -7.85
N ILE A 146 -0.96 5.87 -8.43
CA ILE A 146 -2.32 5.64 -8.91
C ILE A 146 -2.22 5.07 -10.33
N GLY A 147 -2.74 3.86 -10.54
CA GLY A 147 -2.76 3.22 -11.87
C GLY A 147 -3.53 1.90 -11.97
N TYR A 148 -4.03 1.35 -10.86
CA TYR A 148 -4.84 0.14 -10.81
C TYR A 148 -5.73 0.21 -9.55
N PRO A 149 -6.99 -0.29 -9.52
CA PRO A 149 -7.72 -1.03 -10.57
C PRO A 149 -8.37 -0.13 -11.64
N LEU A 150 -8.36 1.17 -11.42
CA LEU A 150 -8.82 2.16 -12.38
C LEU A 150 -7.86 2.08 -13.57
N SER A 151 -8.33 1.70 -14.76
CA SER A 151 -7.53 1.72 -16.00
C SER A 151 -7.29 3.17 -16.41
N LEU A 152 -6.56 3.90 -15.57
CA LEU A 152 -6.36 5.33 -15.69
C LEU A 152 -5.48 5.61 -16.90
N PRO A 153 -5.76 6.72 -17.58
CA PRO A 153 -5.01 7.09 -18.78
C PRO A 153 -3.60 7.59 -18.44
N VAL A 154 -3.33 7.90 -17.16
CA VAL A 154 -2.05 8.39 -16.66
C VAL A 154 -1.71 7.70 -15.34
N LYS A 155 -0.41 7.43 -15.18
CA LYS A 155 0.18 6.88 -13.96
C LYS A 155 0.65 8.03 -13.07
N VAL A 156 -0.05 8.25 -11.97
CA VAL A 156 0.23 9.37 -11.06
C VAL A 156 1.14 8.85 -9.93
N LYS A 157 2.41 9.26 -9.92
CA LYS A 157 3.35 8.93 -8.84
C LYS A 157 3.38 10.06 -7.82
N LEU A 158 3.26 9.74 -6.55
CA LEU A 158 3.35 10.70 -5.45
C LEU A 158 4.70 10.59 -4.75
N ASP A 159 5.14 11.69 -4.17
CA ASP A 159 6.35 11.71 -3.36
C ASP A 159 6.06 11.12 -1.97
N GLU A 160 6.78 10.05 -1.61
CA GLU A 160 6.63 9.39 -0.30
C GLU A 160 6.97 10.32 0.88
N SER A 161 7.82 11.33 0.66
CA SER A 161 8.18 12.28 1.70
C SER A 161 7.01 13.15 2.16
N GLU A 162 6.02 13.37 1.31
CA GLU A 162 4.80 14.11 1.66
C GLU A 162 3.80 13.28 2.49
N PHE A 163 4.07 11.98 2.69
CA PHE A 163 3.27 11.04 3.49
C PHE A 163 4.07 10.42 4.64
N HIS A 164 5.13 11.10 5.10
CA HIS A 164 6.07 10.58 6.09
C HIS A 164 5.38 10.08 7.38
N TYR A 165 4.52 10.91 7.98
CA TYR A 165 3.81 10.58 9.22
C TYR A 165 2.72 9.55 8.98
N THR A 166 1.99 9.63 7.87
CA THR A 166 1.03 8.59 7.47
C THR A 166 1.72 7.24 7.40
N LEU A 167 2.78 7.10 6.60
CA LEU A 167 3.49 5.83 6.41
C LEU A 167 4.07 5.30 7.73
N LYS A 168 4.68 6.17 8.53
CA LYS A 168 5.21 5.80 9.85
C LYS A 168 4.13 5.32 10.81
N PHE A 169 2.99 5.99 10.83
CA PHE A 169 1.84 5.60 11.66
C PHE A 169 1.29 4.23 11.24
N LEU A 170 1.13 4.00 9.94
CA LEU A 170 0.67 2.72 9.41
C LEU A 170 1.66 1.59 9.69
N GLU A 171 2.97 1.85 9.55
CA GLU A 171 4.01 0.88 9.91
C GLU A 171 3.91 0.47 11.39
N LEU A 172 3.70 1.43 12.30
CA LEU A 172 3.57 1.13 13.73
C LEU A 172 2.35 0.26 14.03
N LEU A 173 1.19 0.57 13.43
CA LEU A 173 -0.02 -0.21 13.63
C LEU A 173 0.16 -1.64 13.09
N GLU A 174 0.66 -1.78 11.87
CA GLU A 174 0.88 -3.08 11.24
C GLU A 174 1.92 -3.90 12.02
N ARG A 175 3.00 -3.27 12.48
CA ARG A 175 4.03 -3.90 13.31
C ARG A 175 3.46 -4.40 14.64
N SER A 176 2.53 -3.67 15.25
CA SER A 176 1.92 -4.02 16.55
C SER A 176 1.13 -5.32 16.52
N SER A 177 0.69 -5.78 15.35
CA SER A 177 0.00 -7.06 15.19
C SER A 177 0.92 -8.22 14.83
N LYS A 178 2.23 -7.98 14.66
CA LYS A 178 3.20 -9.03 14.31
C LYS A 178 3.78 -9.69 15.55
N ILE A 179 4.14 -10.96 15.42
CA ILE A 179 4.94 -11.65 16.43
C ILE A 179 6.39 -11.20 16.32
N GLU A 180 6.99 -10.92 17.48
CA GLU A 180 8.40 -10.64 17.59
C GLU A 180 9.18 -11.92 17.92
N ILE A 181 10.20 -12.23 17.12
CA ILE A 181 11.11 -13.35 17.32
C ILE A 181 12.51 -12.79 17.45
N ILE A 182 13.19 -13.07 18.56
CA ILE A 182 14.58 -12.68 18.78
C ILE A 182 15.42 -13.94 18.78
N GLY A 183 16.43 -14.01 17.92
CA GLY A 183 17.26 -15.20 17.78
C GLY A 183 18.48 -14.99 16.90
N VAL A 184 19.15 -16.08 16.57
CA VAL A 184 20.33 -16.10 15.71
C VAL A 184 19.98 -16.76 14.38
N ILE A 185 20.39 -16.17 13.26
CA ILE A 185 20.20 -16.79 11.94
C ILE A 185 21.07 -18.04 11.85
N GLU A 186 20.45 -19.22 11.77
CA GLU A 186 21.14 -20.48 11.56
C GLU A 186 21.38 -20.75 10.08
N THR A 187 20.35 -20.50 9.26
CA THR A 187 20.38 -20.78 7.82
C THR A 187 19.66 -19.68 7.05
N ILE A 188 20.20 -19.33 5.89
CA ILE A 188 19.51 -18.54 4.86
C ILE A 188 19.36 -19.44 3.65
N ASN A 189 18.13 -19.80 3.32
CA ASN A 189 17.84 -20.68 2.19
C ASN A 189 18.01 -19.93 0.87
N ILE A 190 18.24 -20.70 -0.19
CA ILE A 190 18.33 -20.18 -1.56
C ILE A 190 16.96 -19.66 -1.99
N LEU A 191 16.96 -18.67 -2.89
CA LEU A 191 15.76 -18.15 -3.52
C LEU A 191 15.00 -19.25 -4.27
N GLU A 192 13.74 -19.44 -3.93
CA GLU A 192 12.82 -20.37 -4.58
C GLU A 192 11.87 -19.63 -5.52
N VAL A 193 11.66 -20.18 -6.71
CA VAL A 193 10.68 -19.67 -7.69
C VAL A 193 9.50 -20.63 -7.73
N ILE A 194 8.35 -20.20 -7.20
CA ILE A 194 7.15 -21.03 -7.08
C ILE A 194 6.18 -20.64 -8.20
N LYS A 195 5.81 -21.62 -9.04
CA LYS A 195 4.78 -21.46 -10.07
C LYS A 195 3.45 -21.97 -9.51
N LEU A 196 2.46 -21.09 -9.35
CA LEU A 196 1.09 -21.47 -8.96
C LEU A 196 0.27 -21.90 -10.18
N ASN A 197 0.46 -21.22 -11.31
CA ASN A 197 -0.14 -21.53 -12.60
C ASN A 197 0.71 -20.92 -13.73
N GLN A 198 0.22 -20.97 -14.98
CA GLN A 198 0.93 -20.44 -16.16
C GLN A 198 1.19 -18.93 -16.11
N TYR A 199 0.43 -18.18 -15.30
CA TYR A 199 0.46 -16.71 -15.24
C TYR A 199 0.99 -16.15 -13.92
N GLN A 200 1.05 -16.97 -12.87
CA GLN A 200 1.40 -16.56 -11.52
C GLN A 200 2.63 -17.31 -11.05
N VAL A 201 3.75 -16.59 -11.04
CA VAL A 201 5.02 -17.01 -10.46
C VAL A 201 5.33 -16.04 -9.33
N TYR A 202 5.76 -16.55 -8.19
CA TYR A 202 6.27 -15.72 -7.12
C TYR A 202 7.56 -16.29 -6.54
N ASN A 203 8.41 -15.37 -6.09
CA ASN A 203 9.66 -15.72 -5.44
C ASN A 203 9.45 -15.78 -3.93
N ARG A 204 10.14 -16.72 -3.31
CA ARG A 204 10.20 -16.90 -1.86
C ARG A 204 11.64 -17.12 -1.44
N GLN A 205 12.04 -16.52 -0.32
CA GLN A 205 13.29 -16.87 0.36
C GLN A 205 12.99 -17.07 1.84
N SER A 206 13.68 -18.01 2.47
CA SER A 206 13.39 -18.37 3.86
C SER A 206 14.65 -18.33 4.71
N ILE A 207 14.49 -18.06 6.00
CA ILE A 207 15.54 -18.18 7.00
C ILE A 207 15.09 -19.11 8.12
N VAL A 208 16.06 -19.76 8.77
CA VAL A 208 15.84 -20.48 10.03
C VAL A 208 16.45 -19.66 11.14
N VAL A 209 15.63 -19.29 12.12
CA VAL A 209 16.06 -18.54 13.31
C VAL A 209 16.08 -19.48 14.50
N TYR A 210 17.26 -19.62 15.11
CA TYR A 210 17.44 -20.29 16.39
C TYR A 210 17.06 -19.32 17.52
N VAL A 211 16.11 -19.74 18.36
CA VAL A 211 15.70 -19.00 19.55
C VAL A 211 16.27 -19.71 20.76
N ASP A 212 16.98 -18.96 21.60
CA ASP A 212 17.57 -19.47 22.85
C ASP A 212 16.48 -19.55 23.94
N ASP A 213 15.56 -20.48 23.76
CA ASP A 213 14.53 -20.85 24.71
C ASP A 213 14.79 -22.24 25.30
N PHE A 214 13.96 -22.66 26.26
CA PHE A 214 14.10 -23.97 26.90
C PHE A 214 14.03 -25.15 25.91
N ASN A 215 13.42 -24.96 24.74
CA ASN A 215 13.21 -25.99 23.73
C ASN A 215 14.23 -25.91 22.59
N GLN A 216 15.15 -24.95 22.62
CA GLN A 216 16.10 -24.68 21.52
C GLN A 216 15.37 -24.53 20.18
N SER A 217 14.26 -23.78 20.19
CA SER A 217 13.32 -23.69 19.08
C SER A 217 14.00 -23.20 17.80
N LYS A 218 13.70 -23.87 16.69
CA LYS A 218 14.09 -23.46 15.33
C LYS A 218 12.86 -23.02 14.55
N LEU A 219 12.84 -21.77 14.14
CA LEU A 219 11.68 -21.15 13.49
C LEU A 219 11.99 -20.85 12.03
N LEU A 220 11.24 -21.47 11.11
CA LEU A 220 11.32 -21.17 9.69
C LEU A 220 10.46 -19.94 9.37
N VAL A 221 11.10 -18.87 8.92
CA VAL A 221 10.44 -17.62 8.50
C VAL A 221 10.59 -17.42 7.00
N ARG A 222 9.47 -17.19 6.31
CA ARG A 222 9.40 -17.07 4.86
C ARG A 222 9.13 -15.65 4.43
N PHE A 223 10.00 -15.10 3.59
CA PHE A 223 9.86 -13.78 2.98
C PHE A 223 9.41 -13.94 1.53
N LEU A 224 8.41 -13.15 1.14
CA LEU A 224 7.78 -13.21 -0.18
C LEU A 224 7.94 -11.89 -0.93
N LYS A 225 8.06 -11.96 -2.26
CA LYS A 225 8.05 -10.78 -3.15
C LYS A 225 9.05 -9.70 -2.68
N GLY A 226 8.60 -8.46 -2.49
CA GLY A 226 9.47 -7.34 -2.11
C GLY A 226 10.21 -7.55 -0.80
N LYS A 227 9.59 -8.27 0.14
CA LYS A 227 10.17 -8.56 1.46
C LYS A 227 11.40 -9.45 1.40
N ILE A 228 11.68 -10.11 0.26
CA ILE A 228 12.93 -10.86 0.06
C ILE A 228 14.15 -9.94 0.20
N GLY A 229 14.07 -8.70 -0.29
CA GLY A 229 15.18 -7.74 -0.22
C GLY A 229 15.61 -7.37 1.21
N LEU A 230 14.80 -7.71 2.22
CA LEU A 230 15.19 -7.59 3.63
C LEU A 230 16.34 -8.52 4.02
N LEU A 231 16.58 -9.58 3.24
CA LEU A 231 17.59 -10.60 3.53
C LEU A 231 18.96 -10.28 2.91
N ASP A 232 19.05 -9.32 2.00
CA ASP A 232 20.24 -9.05 1.17
C ASP A 232 21.52 -8.77 1.98
N LYS A 233 21.37 -8.20 3.18
CA LYS A 233 22.50 -7.79 4.04
C LYS A 233 22.74 -8.76 5.21
N LEU A 234 21.94 -9.81 5.32
CA LEU A 234 21.99 -10.74 6.45
C LEU A 234 23.02 -11.85 6.23
N LYS A 235 23.53 -12.38 7.34
CA LYS A 235 24.51 -13.46 7.38
C LYS A 235 24.14 -14.47 8.46
N VAL A 236 24.48 -15.72 8.21
CA VAL A 236 24.42 -16.79 9.23
C VAL A 236 25.27 -16.38 10.44
N GLY A 237 24.76 -16.68 11.63
CA GLY A 237 25.36 -16.32 12.92
C GLY A 237 24.97 -14.93 13.45
N GLN A 238 24.26 -14.10 12.66
CA GLN A 238 23.81 -12.80 13.14
C GLN A 238 22.62 -12.91 14.09
N LYS A 239 22.66 -12.13 15.17
CA LYS A 239 21.51 -11.93 16.06
C LYS A 239 20.53 -10.97 15.41
N VAL A 240 19.27 -11.36 15.36
CA VAL A 240 18.20 -10.60 14.68
C VAL A 240 16.93 -10.55 15.51
N LYS A 241 16.13 -9.51 15.27
CA LYS A 241 14.74 -9.38 15.67
C LYS A 241 13.86 -9.45 14.43
N VAL A 242 13.05 -10.49 14.31
CA VAL A 242 12.16 -10.77 13.18
C VAL A 242 10.73 -10.46 13.57
N TYR A 243 10.00 -9.81 12.67
CA TYR A 243 8.57 -9.55 12.78
C TYR A 243 7.86 -10.46 11.79
N ALA A 244 6.92 -11.27 12.25
CA ALA A 244 6.24 -12.24 11.41
C ALA A 244 4.76 -12.38 11.70
N ASP A 245 4.00 -12.75 10.68
CA ASP A 245 2.61 -13.20 10.80
C ASP A 245 2.57 -14.71 11.03
N LEU A 246 1.65 -15.15 11.91
CA LEU A 246 1.25 -16.55 11.97
C LEU A 246 0.34 -16.84 10.79
N THR A 247 0.87 -17.57 9.82
CA THR A 247 0.05 -18.15 8.76
C THR A 247 -0.42 -19.50 9.26
N GLY A 248 -1.68 -19.58 9.74
CA GLY A 248 -2.24 -20.82 10.27
C GLY A 248 -2.10 -21.99 9.29
N GLY A 249 -1.82 -23.19 9.81
CA GLY A 249 -1.69 -24.43 9.04
C GLY A 249 -0.42 -25.20 9.39
N ARG A 250 -0.54 -26.53 9.47
CA ARG A 250 0.66 -27.40 9.42
C ARG A 250 1.26 -27.21 8.03
N ASN A 251 2.58 -27.03 7.97
CA ASN A 251 3.26 -27.04 6.69
C ASN A 251 3.26 -28.45 6.09
N GLU A 252 2.21 -28.81 5.35
CA GLU A 252 2.10 -30.11 4.67
C GLU A 252 3.23 -30.34 3.65
N THR A 253 3.85 -29.25 3.17
CA THR A 253 4.93 -29.29 2.17
C THR A 253 6.34 -29.20 2.78
N ASP A 254 6.45 -29.00 4.09
CA ASP A 254 7.75 -28.83 4.72
C ASP A 254 8.30 -30.16 5.22
N LYS A 255 9.20 -30.73 4.41
CA LYS A 255 9.89 -31.98 4.71
C LYS A 255 10.77 -31.91 5.97
N GLN A 256 11.06 -30.70 6.47
CA GLN A 256 11.94 -30.47 7.62
C GLN A 256 11.19 -30.39 8.97
N GLY A 257 9.85 -30.46 8.96
CA GLY A 257 9.06 -30.66 10.18
C GLY A 257 8.82 -29.42 11.05
N TYR A 258 8.99 -28.20 10.52
CA TYR A 258 8.67 -26.99 11.28
C TYR A 258 7.15 -26.87 11.51
N SER A 259 6.76 -26.85 12.79
CA SER A 259 5.36 -26.92 13.23
C SER A 259 4.55 -25.65 12.95
N LEU A 260 5.22 -24.50 12.78
CA LEU A 260 4.61 -23.20 12.55
C LEU A 260 5.03 -22.63 11.19
N SER A 261 4.06 -22.15 10.41
CA SER A 261 4.33 -21.37 9.20
C SER A 261 4.36 -19.89 9.54
N LEU A 262 5.53 -19.28 9.44
CA LEU A 262 5.74 -17.85 9.70
C LEU A 262 6.00 -17.12 8.38
N ALA A 263 5.23 -16.05 8.14
CA ALA A 263 5.49 -15.12 7.04
C ALA A 263 6.25 -13.90 7.58
N GLY A 264 7.48 -13.72 7.12
CA GLY A 264 8.35 -12.61 7.52
C GLY A 264 7.84 -11.28 6.97
N TRP A 265 7.74 -10.29 7.86
CA TRP A 265 7.24 -8.94 7.56
C TRP A 265 8.35 -7.87 7.65
N ASP A 266 9.20 -7.93 8.68
CA ASP A 266 10.38 -7.05 8.89
C ASP A 266 11.48 -7.82 9.63
N ILE A 267 12.72 -7.35 9.55
CA ILE A 267 13.87 -7.94 10.24
C ILE A 267 14.90 -6.87 10.56
N LYS A 268 15.38 -6.87 11.81
CA LYS A 268 16.41 -5.95 12.31
C LYS A 268 17.61 -6.71 12.83
N ILE A 269 18.81 -6.27 12.47
CA ILE A 269 20.05 -6.78 13.08
C ILE A 269 20.16 -6.20 14.49
N LEU A 270 20.45 -7.06 15.45
CA LEU A 270 20.76 -6.67 16.83
C LEU A 270 22.28 -6.71 17.01
N ASN A 271 22.84 -5.58 17.45
CA ASN A 271 24.25 -5.50 17.84
C ASN A 271 24.48 -6.10 19.23
#